data_AF-A0A438HBH9-F1
#
_entry.id   AF-A0A438HBH9-F1
#
_cell.length_a   1.000
_cell.length_b   1.000
_cell.length_c   1.000
_cell.angle_alpha   90.00
_cell.angle_beta   90.00
_cell.angle_gamma   90.00
#
_symmetry.space_group_name_H-M   'P 1'
#
loop_
_entity.id
_entity.type
_entity.pdbx_description
1 polymer ?
#
loop_
_entity_poly.entity_id
_entity_poly.type
_entity_poly.pdbx_seq_one_letter_code
_entity_poly.pdbx_strand_id
1 'polypeptide(L)'
;MSKEPQKHRYFYCEDCPLERSKNQYLPDPCKGHLVRKFIKECWRKCGCSMYCGNRIVQRGITFKLQVFMTHEGKGWGLRTLEALPKGAFVCEYVGEILTNMELYERNKQSNGNDRHTYPVLLDADWGSEGVLKDEEALCLDATFYGNVARFINHR
;
A
#
# COMPACT_ATOMS: atom_id res chain seq x y z
N MET A 1 27.72 -27.72 11.69
CA MET A 1 27.83 -26.42 10.98
C MET A 1 26.56 -26.21 10.18
N SER A 2 25.64 -25.42 10.75
CA SER A 2 24.36 -25.10 10.13
C SER A 2 24.62 -24.25 8.90
N LYS A 3 24.43 -24.80 7.70
CA LYS A 3 24.46 -23.99 6.49
C LYS A 3 23.21 -23.12 6.49
N GLU A 4 23.40 -21.81 6.59
CA GLU A 4 22.34 -20.82 6.47
C GLU A 4 21.54 -21.04 5.17
N PRO A 5 20.21 -20.93 5.18
CA PRO A 5 19.43 -21.00 3.95
C PRO A 5 19.61 -19.69 3.17
N GLN A 6 20.65 -19.60 2.32
CA GLN A 6 20.68 -18.60 1.26
C GLN A 6 19.87 -19.11 0.06
N LYS A 7 18.68 -18.56 -0.15
CA LYS A 7 18.11 -18.38 -1.49
C LYS A 7 16.97 -17.37 -1.44
N HIS A 8 17.34 -16.09 -1.38
CA HIS A 8 16.43 -15.02 -1.75
C HIS A 8 15.91 -15.29 -3.18
N ARG A 9 14.61 -15.58 -3.33
CA ARG A 9 14.01 -15.92 -4.62
C ARG A 9 13.80 -14.62 -5.40
N TYR A 10 14.71 -14.33 -6.32
CA TYR A 10 14.52 -13.25 -7.28
C TYR A 10 13.40 -13.62 -8.25
N PHE A 11 12.44 -12.71 -8.45
CA PHE A 11 11.42 -12.78 -9.47
C PHE A 11 11.81 -11.92 -10.66
N TYR A 12 11.57 -12.43 -11.86
CA TYR A 12 11.88 -11.76 -13.12
C TYR A 12 10.57 -11.51 -13.84
N CYS A 13 10.15 -10.24 -13.91
CA CYS A 13 8.95 -9.85 -14.64
C CYS A 13 9.25 -9.85 -16.15
N GLU A 14 8.29 -10.28 -16.97
CA GLU A 14 8.36 -10.07 -18.43
C GLU A 14 8.30 -8.58 -18.78
N ASP A 15 7.46 -7.82 -18.06
CA ASP A 15 7.35 -6.38 -18.17
C ASP A 15 7.67 -5.73 -16.81
N CYS A 16 8.87 -5.17 -16.70
CA CYS A 16 9.41 -4.67 -15.44
C CYS A 16 9.02 -3.21 -15.15
N PRO A 17 8.21 -2.91 -14.12
CA PRO A 17 7.85 -1.53 -13.79
C PRO A 17 9.07 -0.68 -13.39
N LEU A 18 10.08 -1.30 -12.78
CA LEU A 18 11.30 -0.62 -12.37
C LEU A 18 12.16 -0.19 -13.57
N GLU A 19 12.31 -1.04 -14.59
CA GLU A 19 13.04 -0.66 -15.81
C GLU A 19 12.23 0.33 -16.66
N ARG A 20 10.90 0.16 -16.73
CA ARG A 20 10.01 1.11 -17.42
C ARG A 20 10.06 2.52 -16.80
N SER A 21 10.23 2.61 -15.48
CA SER A 21 10.40 3.90 -14.80
C SER A 21 11.69 4.64 -15.18
N LYS A 22 12.70 3.92 -15.71
CA LYS A 22 13.96 4.51 -16.20
C LYS A 22 13.87 4.87 -17.67
N ASN A 23 13.30 4.00 -18.50
CA ASN A 23 13.07 4.23 -19.92
C ASN A 23 11.76 3.59 -20.36
N GLN A 24 10.77 4.43 -20.66
CA GLN A 24 9.43 3.96 -21.05
C GLN A 24 9.39 3.36 -22.47
N TYR A 25 10.27 3.80 -23.37
CA TYR A 25 10.24 3.42 -24.78
C TYR A 25 11.00 2.13 -25.08
N LEU A 26 12.07 1.89 -24.32
CA LEU A 26 12.95 0.74 -24.49
C LEU A 26 13.45 0.31 -23.11
N PRO A 27 12.59 -0.34 -22.30
CA PRO A 27 12.99 -0.85 -21.00
C PRO A 27 13.98 -2.02 -21.17
N ASP A 28 15.03 -2.03 -20.37
CA ASP A 28 15.93 -3.17 -20.25
C ASP A 28 15.16 -4.41 -19.74
N PRO A 29 15.66 -5.64 -20.03
CA PRO A 29 15.17 -6.85 -19.37
C PRO A 29 15.25 -6.74 -17.84
N CYS A 30 14.28 -7.36 -17.15
CA CYS A 30 14.24 -7.38 -15.69
C CYS A 30 15.55 -7.92 -15.10
N LYS A 31 16.17 -7.14 -14.21
CA LYS A 31 17.41 -7.52 -13.50
C LYS A 31 17.16 -8.35 -12.22
N GLY A 32 15.93 -8.84 -12.04
CA GLY A 32 15.50 -9.60 -10.87
C GLY A 32 15.09 -8.70 -9.70
N HIS A 33 14.02 -9.11 -8.99
CA HIS A 33 13.50 -8.40 -7.83
C HIS A 33 13.35 -9.33 -6.64
N LEU A 34 13.71 -8.85 -5.45
CA LEU A 34 13.44 -9.58 -4.22
C LEU A 34 11.94 -9.70 -4.00
N VAL A 35 11.39 -10.92 -4.05
CA VAL A 35 10.01 -11.16 -3.61
C VAL A 35 10.01 -11.25 -2.09
N ARG A 36 9.53 -10.19 -1.45
CA ARG A 36 9.17 -10.21 -0.03
C ARG A 36 7.66 -10.32 0.04
N LYS A 37 7.14 -11.46 0.51
CA LYS A 37 5.69 -11.67 0.68
C LYS A 37 5.07 -10.65 1.64
N PHE A 38 5.81 -10.28 2.68
CA PHE A 38 5.42 -9.24 3.65
C PHE A 38 6.67 -8.65 4.31
N ILE A 39 6.49 -7.51 4.99
CA ILE A 39 7.52 -6.88 5.82
C ILE A 39 7.15 -7.10 7.29
N LYS A 40 8.09 -7.61 8.09
CA LYS A 40 7.91 -7.80 9.53
C LYS A 40 8.78 -6.82 10.30
N GLU A 41 8.15 -5.81 10.88
CA GLU A 41 8.85 -4.86 11.75
C GLU A 41 9.19 -5.48 13.11
N CYS A 42 10.22 -4.90 13.75
CA CYS A 42 10.48 -5.15 15.15
C CYS A 42 9.33 -4.61 16.00
N TRP A 43 8.96 -5.35 17.04
CA TRP A 43 7.87 -5.00 17.95
C TRP A 43 8.36 -4.99 19.41
N ARG A 44 7.47 -4.73 20.38
CA ARG A 44 7.86 -4.52 21.79
C ARG A 44 8.72 -5.64 22.38
N LYS A 45 8.56 -6.89 21.93
CA LYS A 45 9.36 -8.04 22.41
C LYS A 45 10.74 -8.18 21.76
N CYS A 46 11.13 -7.30 20.84
CA CYS A 46 12.42 -7.40 20.14
C CYS A 46 13.63 -6.92 20.97
N GLY A 47 13.42 -6.19 22.08
CA GLY A 47 14.49 -5.61 22.91
C GLY A 47 15.24 -4.43 22.28
N CYS A 48 15.07 -4.17 20.98
CA CYS A 48 15.67 -3.03 20.30
C CYS A 48 14.92 -1.71 20.59
N SER A 49 15.65 -0.59 20.48
CA SER A 49 15.12 0.75 20.66
C SER A 49 14.12 1.16 19.56
N MET A 50 13.39 2.26 19.78
CA MET A 50 12.49 2.86 18.79
C MET A 50 13.21 3.37 17.53
N TYR A 51 14.52 3.61 17.62
CA TYR A 51 15.38 4.05 16.51
C TYR A 51 15.91 2.88 15.65
N CYS A 52 15.51 1.64 15.95
CA CYS A 52 15.85 0.47 15.14
C CYS A 52 15.47 0.68 13.66
N GLY A 53 16.39 0.36 12.73
CA GLY A 53 16.14 0.48 11.29
C GLY A 53 15.00 -0.39 10.76
N ASN A 54 14.55 -1.38 11.54
CA ASN A 54 13.39 -2.24 11.23
C ASN A 54 12.11 -1.82 12.01
N ARG A 55 12.02 -0.54 12.38
CA ARG A 55 10.82 0.11 12.94
C ARG A 55 10.55 1.39 12.16
N ILE A 56 9.86 1.32 11.04
CA ILE A 56 9.65 2.46 10.12
C ILE A 56 8.18 2.84 10.09
N VAL A 57 7.31 1.95 9.64
CA VAL A 57 5.86 2.16 9.48
C VAL A 57 5.23 2.53 10.82
N GLN A 58 5.61 1.83 11.90
CA GLN A 58 5.08 2.10 13.25
C GLN A 58 5.44 3.49 13.82
N ARG A 59 6.34 4.25 13.18
CA ARG A 59 6.64 5.64 13.56
C ARG A 59 5.62 6.64 13.01
N GLY A 60 4.70 6.19 12.16
CA GLY A 60 3.69 7.03 11.54
C GLY A 60 4.28 7.97 10.48
N ILE A 61 3.56 9.06 10.22
CA ILE A 61 3.93 10.04 9.19
C ILE A 61 5.12 10.87 9.68
N THR A 62 6.25 10.77 8.99
CA THR A 62 7.48 11.51 9.33
C THR A 62 7.78 12.66 8.38
N PHE A 63 7.03 12.78 7.28
CA PHE A 63 7.19 13.84 6.29
C PHE A 63 6.00 14.79 6.29
N LYS A 64 6.22 16.04 5.92
CA LYS A 64 5.17 17.06 5.78
C LYS A 64 4.32 16.76 4.55
N LEU A 65 3.09 16.31 4.79
CA LEU A 65 2.09 16.05 3.76
C LEU A 65 1.05 17.17 3.70
N GLN A 66 0.55 17.46 2.50
CA GLN A 66 -0.52 18.43 2.29
C GLN A 66 -1.59 17.84 1.37
N VAL A 67 -2.84 17.90 1.84
CA VAL A 67 -4.03 17.70 1.01
C VAL A 67 -4.31 19.00 0.27
N PHE A 68 -4.44 18.93 -1.06
CA PHE A 68 -4.62 20.10 -1.92
C PHE A 68 -5.62 19.82 -3.05
N MET A 69 -6.28 20.86 -3.57
CA MET A 69 -7.13 20.72 -4.75
C MET A 69 -6.25 20.65 -6.00
N THR A 70 -6.43 19.61 -6.82
CA THR A 70 -5.66 19.43 -8.06
C THR A 70 -6.16 20.39 -9.15
N HIS A 71 -5.26 20.86 -10.00
CA HIS A 71 -5.60 21.73 -11.13
C HIS A 71 -6.16 20.97 -12.34
N GLU A 72 -5.90 19.66 -12.43
CA GLU A 72 -6.25 18.80 -13.57
C GLU A 72 -7.66 18.19 -13.46
N GLY A 73 -8.49 18.66 -12.53
CA GLY A 73 -9.85 18.14 -12.36
C GLY A 73 -9.95 16.78 -11.67
N LYS A 74 -8.86 16.28 -11.05
CA LYS A 74 -8.85 15.01 -10.28
C LYS A 74 -9.39 15.16 -8.85
N GLY A 75 -10.00 16.29 -8.52
CA GLY A 75 -10.47 16.61 -7.17
C GLY A 75 -9.32 16.87 -6.19
N TRP A 76 -9.46 16.42 -4.95
CA TRP A 76 -8.43 16.52 -3.93
C TRP A 76 -7.27 15.55 -4.20
N GLY A 77 -6.06 15.95 -3.86
CA GLY A 77 -4.83 15.16 -4.00
C GLY A 77 -3.95 15.30 -2.77
N LEU A 78 -2.94 14.44 -2.66
CA LEU A 78 -1.91 14.48 -1.62
C LEU A 78 -0.55 14.80 -2.24
N ARG A 79 0.18 15.75 -1.67
CA ARG A 79 1.57 16.08 -2.04
C ARG A 79 2.47 16.18 -0.82
N THR A 80 3.78 16.03 -1.02
CA THR A 80 4.79 16.34 0.01
C THR A 80 5.16 17.82 -0.06
N LEU A 81 5.49 18.42 1.09
CA LEU A 81 6.01 19.79 1.20
C LEU A 81 7.54 19.85 1.31
N GLU A 82 8.18 18.69 1.27
CA GLU A 82 9.62 18.53 1.33
C GLU A 82 10.07 17.39 0.40
N ALA A 83 11.37 17.34 0.11
CA ALA A 83 11.94 16.32 -0.75
C ALA A 83 11.81 14.94 -0.09
N LEU A 84 11.20 14.00 -0.81
CA LEU A 84 11.00 12.63 -0.36
C LEU A 84 12.07 11.72 -0.99
N PRO A 85 13.00 11.14 -0.20
CA PRO A 85 14.00 10.22 -0.73
C PRO A 85 13.35 8.97 -1.35
N LYS A 86 13.97 8.44 -2.41
CA LYS A 86 13.50 7.19 -3.03
C LYS A 86 13.51 6.05 -2.00
N GLY A 87 12.37 5.37 -1.88
CA GLY A 87 12.19 4.27 -0.93
C GLY A 87 11.79 4.70 0.48
N ALA A 88 11.58 5.99 0.73
CA ALA A 88 11.03 6.47 1.99
C ALA A 88 9.58 6.02 2.18
N PHE A 89 9.21 5.69 3.42
CA PHE A 89 7.83 5.48 3.82
C PHE A 89 7.08 6.82 3.79
N VAL A 90 5.87 6.82 3.22
CA VAL A 90 5.04 8.03 3.07
C VAL A 90 4.01 8.11 4.21
N CYS A 91 3.02 7.22 4.17
CA CYS A 91 1.98 7.07 5.17
C CYS A 91 1.28 5.71 5.00
N GLU A 92 0.59 5.26 6.04
CA GLU A 92 -0.31 4.11 5.97
C GLU A 92 -1.60 4.51 5.25
N TYR A 93 -2.22 3.58 4.51
CA TYR A 93 -3.61 3.77 4.05
C TYR A 93 -4.55 3.27 5.14
N VAL A 94 -5.13 4.19 5.91
CA VAL A 94 -5.99 3.85 7.05
C VAL A 94 -7.45 3.94 6.65
N GLY A 95 -8.22 2.91 6.98
CA GLY A 95 -9.66 2.80 6.76
C GLY A 95 -10.28 1.75 7.67
N GLU A 96 -11.59 1.56 7.56
CA GLU A 96 -12.31 0.45 8.17
C GLU A 96 -12.04 -0.84 7.38
N ILE A 97 -11.73 -1.95 8.05
CA ILE A 97 -11.61 -3.26 7.38
C ILE A 97 -13.01 -3.84 7.24
N LEU A 98 -13.41 -4.13 6.00
CA LEU A 98 -14.69 -4.73 5.65
C LEU A 98 -14.47 -5.90 4.71
N THR A 99 -15.40 -6.84 4.69
CA THR A 99 -15.58 -7.76 3.56
C THR A 99 -16.16 -7.01 2.36
N ASN A 100 -15.95 -7.56 1.16
CA ASN A 100 -16.57 -7.04 -0.06
C ASN A 100 -18.11 -7.04 0.04
N MET A 101 -18.69 -8.04 0.71
CA MET A 101 -20.14 -8.10 0.96
C MET A 101 -20.62 -6.94 1.85
N GLU A 102 -19.91 -6.65 2.96
CA GLU A 102 -20.24 -5.51 3.84
C GLU A 102 -20.12 -4.17 3.11
N LEU A 103 -19.08 -4.00 2.29
CA LEU A 103 -18.91 -2.80 1.45
C LEU A 103 -20.06 -2.64 0.46
N TYR A 104 -20.50 -3.74 -0.17
CA TYR A 104 -21.61 -3.74 -1.12
C TYR A 104 -22.93 -3.33 -0.45
N GLU A 105 -23.27 -3.91 0.70
CA GLU A 105 -24.47 -3.54 1.45
C GLU A 105 -24.43 -2.09 1.94
N ARG A 106 -23.26 -1.61 2.39
CA ARG A 106 -23.03 -0.20 2.76
C ARG A 106 -23.28 0.76 1.60
N ASN A 107 -22.86 0.38 0.38
CA ASN A 107 -23.07 1.17 -0.82
C ASN A 107 -24.54 1.15 -1.29
N LYS A 108 -25.23 0.02 -1.18
CA LYS A 108 -26.68 -0.07 -1.48
C LYS A 108 -27.54 0.84 -0.60
N GLN A 109 -27.21 0.94 0.68
CA GLN A 109 -27.97 1.75 1.64
C GLN A 109 -27.74 3.26 1.47
N SER A 110 -26.71 3.65 0.71
CA SER A 110 -26.44 5.05 0.41
C SER A 110 -27.40 5.55 -0.68
N ASN A 111 -28.56 6.09 -0.26
CA ASN A 111 -29.66 6.56 -1.12
C ASN A 111 -29.38 7.88 -1.90
N GLY A 112 -28.28 7.98 -2.64
CA GLY A 112 -28.06 9.17 -3.47
C GLY A 112 -26.76 9.16 -4.25
N ASN A 113 -26.88 9.46 -5.54
CA ASN A 113 -25.79 9.71 -6.49
C ASN A 113 -24.70 10.63 -5.91
N ASP A 114 -23.46 10.34 -6.29
CA ASP A 114 -22.26 11.18 -6.16
C ASP A 114 -21.49 11.13 -4.82
N ARG A 115 -21.60 10.04 -4.06
CA ARG A 115 -20.68 9.81 -2.93
C ARG A 115 -19.39 9.16 -3.43
N HIS A 116 -18.30 9.92 -3.45
CA HIS A 116 -16.97 9.36 -3.69
C HIS A 116 -16.60 8.41 -2.54
N THR A 117 -16.41 7.13 -2.87
CA THR A 117 -15.99 6.09 -1.93
C THR A 117 -14.49 5.86 -2.05
N TYR A 118 -13.88 5.35 -0.98
CA TYR A 118 -12.43 5.16 -0.89
C TYR A 118 -12.05 3.71 -0.54
N PRO A 119 -12.58 2.69 -1.24
CA PRO A 119 -12.24 1.29 -0.98
C PRO A 119 -10.89 0.93 -1.62
N VAL A 120 -10.10 0.14 -0.89
CA VAL A 120 -8.88 -0.50 -1.40
C VAL A 120 -8.97 -1.99 -1.07
N LEU A 121 -8.93 -2.83 -2.09
CA LEU A 121 -8.89 -4.28 -1.89
C LEU A 121 -7.59 -4.66 -1.19
N LEU A 122 -7.71 -5.46 -0.13
CA LEU A 122 -6.57 -6.01 0.57
C LEU A 122 -6.17 -7.32 -0.09
N ASP A 123 -4.90 -7.42 -0.45
CA ASP A 123 -4.26 -8.67 -0.84
C ASP A 123 -4.02 -9.52 0.42
N ALA A 124 -5.10 -10.03 1.01
CA ALA A 124 -5.12 -10.75 2.28
C ALA A 124 -4.97 -12.27 2.12
N ASP A 125 -4.85 -12.77 0.89
CA ASP A 125 -4.71 -14.20 0.56
C ASP A 125 -3.30 -14.76 0.87
N TRP A 126 -2.33 -13.89 1.15
CA TRP A 126 -0.93 -14.24 1.34
C TRP A 126 -0.67 -15.28 2.45
N GLY A 127 -1.63 -15.44 3.37
CA GLY A 127 -1.60 -16.38 4.47
C GLY A 127 -2.73 -17.41 4.50
N SER A 128 -3.66 -17.41 3.54
CA SER A 128 -4.75 -18.39 3.48
C SER A 128 -4.29 -19.69 2.80
N GLU A 129 -4.72 -20.84 3.33
CA GLU A 129 -4.45 -22.15 2.71
C GLU A 129 -5.26 -22.40 1.42
N GLY A 130 -6.22 -21.50 1.11
CA GLY A 130 -7.06 -21.55 -0.08
C GLY A 130 -7.37 -20.18 -0.65
N VAL A 131 -7.94 -20.16 -1.86
CA VAL A 131 -8.42 -18.94 -2.52
C VAL A 131 -9.64 -18.43 -1.74
N LEU A 132 -9.58 -17.20 -1.24
CA LEU A 132 -10.72 -16.55 -0.62
C LEU A 132 -11.82 -16.37 -1.67
N LYS A 133 -13.07 -16.62 -1.28
CA LYS A 133 -14.20 -16.26 -2.15
C LYS A 133 -14.27 -14.74 -2.29
N ASP A 134 -14.71 -14.25 -3.44
CA ASP A 134 -14.81 -12.82 -3.71
C ASP A 134 -15.61 -12.04 -2.66
N GLU A 135 -16.65 -12.66 -2.07
CA GLU A 135 -17.49 -12.07 -1.02
C GLU A 135 -16.76 -11.93 0.32
N GLU A 136 -15.82 -12.83 0.61
CA GLU A 136 -15.04 -12.93 1.84
C GLU A 136 -13.72 -12.13 1.75
N ALA A 137 -13.34 -11.71 0.54
CA ALA A 137 -12.18 -10.86 0.34
C ALA A 137 -12.32 -9.55 1.12
N LEU A 138 -11.21 -9.13 1.74
CA LEU A 138 -11.17 -7.97 2.59
C LEU A 138 -10.84 -6.71 1.79
N CYS A 139 -11.36 -5.59 2.25
CA CYS A 139 -11.04 -4.26 1.75
C CYS A 139 -10.87 -3.28 2.92
N LEU A 140 -10.11 -2.21 2.69
CA LEU A 140 -10.08 -1.03 3.54
C LEU A 140 -10.99 0.03 2.94
N ASP A 141 -12.01 0.44 3.67
CA ASP A 141 -12.89 1.55 3.32
C ASP A 141 -12.53 2.80 4.12
N ALA A 142 -11.91 3.79 3.47
CA ALA A 142 -11.57 5.07 4.07
C ALA A 142 -12.66 6.15 3.88
N THR A 143 -13.88 5.77 3.51
CA THR A 143 -14.94 6.73 3.15
C THR A 143 -15.38 7.58 4.33
N PHE A 144 -15.67 6.96 5.48
CA PHE A 144 -16.11 7.66 6.69
C PHE A 144 -14.99 7.90 7.69
N TYR A 145 -14.15 6.89 7.91
CA TYR A 145 -13.00 6.96 8.81
C TYR A 145 -11.74 6.59 8.06
N GLY A 146 -10.79 7.51 8.00
CA GLY A 146 -9.51 7.28 7.34
C GLY A 146 -8.53 8.42 7.60
N ASN A 147 -7.31 8.28 7.08
CA ASN A 147 -6.29 9.31 7.20
C ASN A 147 -6.05 10.05 5.86
N VAL A 148 -5.00 10.87 5.80
CA VAL A 148 -4.64 11.66 4.62
C VAL A 148 -4.36 10.82 3.36
N ALA A 149 -4.06 9.53 3.50
CA ALA A 149 -3.74 8.66 2.38
C ALA A 149 -4.92 8.43 1.44
N ARG A 150 -6.16 8.61 1.92
CA ARG A 150 -7.37 8.55 1.08
C ARG A 150 -7.37 9.57 -0.08
N PHE A 151 -6.53 10.61 0.00
CA PHE A 151 -6.38 11.63 -1.05
C PHE A 151 -5.23 11.32 -2.02
N ILE A 152 -4.63 10.13 -1.97
CA ILE A 152 -3.67 9.68 -2.98
C ILE A 152 -4.45 9.28 -4.24
N ASN A 153 -4.25 10.04 -5.32
CA ASN A 153 -4.92 9.77 -6.59
C ASN A 153 -4.23 8.64 -7.36
N HIS A 154 -5.01 7.93 -8.18
CA HIS A 154 -4.46 7.05 -9.21
C HIS A 154 -3.85 7.88 -10.36
N ARG A 155 -2.82 7.32 -11.01
CA ARG A 155 -2.17 7.97 -12.16
C ARG A 155 -2.76 7.47 -13.46
#